data_AF-A0A8J2EHQ1-F1
#
_entry.id   AF-A0A8J2EHQ1-F1
#
_cell.length_a   1.000
_cell.length_b   1.000
_cell.length_c   1.000
_cell.angle_alpha   90.00
_cell.angle_beta   90.00
_cell.angle_gamma   90.00
#
_symmetry.space_group_name_H-M   'P 1'
#
loop_
_entity.id
_entity.type
_entity.pdbx_description
1 polymer ?
#
loop_
_entity_poly.entity_id
_entity_poly.type
_entity_poly.pdbx_seq_one_letter_code
_entity_poly.pdbx_strand_id
1 'polypeptide(L)'
;MHLQGQPFSEFFSFQIQQSSDSTEFCEICLSPFPRSLMTGLECGHRFCGDCWTEYLSVKVMSEGECFSISCPAHKCKILVDDASAMALIKDSKVRSKYQCLITQSFVECNRLLKWCPAPDCNRAVKVQYVNFKPVKCTCGRRFCYKCSKTWHAPILCEYMRKWAKTVAEDLSISLWIRINTKNCPKCYVAIEKNGGCNHMTCRICQHHFCWICSVNWFDHGYNTRCNRYVEAEEVNQEPDTPMPNLNTFHRTRFIYHFNFLEQERNLMMDVQNKCQRLPMSWTEVFTLQAVMTKAVNVLRQTRETLMYSYVFAYFVEKSNQKTIFEFNLQGIENTTDSLSHYLKMHIVNAEVDVIIRKVQNRTQYCDQFCRVLLDHVNEGYDKGWWTHLETA
;
A
#
# COMPACT_ATOMS: atom_id res chain seq x y z
N MET A 1 25.80 87.81 -62.47
CA MET A 1 24.35 87.90 -62.76
C MET A 1 23.86 86.48 -62.99
N HIS A 2 23.29 85.84 -61.96
CA HIS A 2 21.84 85.52 -61.84
C HIS A 2 21.34 84.54 -62.93
N LEU A 3 20.54 83.51 -62.69
CA LEU A 3 20.03 82.74 -61.54
C LEU A 3 19.10 81.65 -62.17
N GLN A 4 18.75 80.62 -61.39
CA GLN A 4 17.65 79.62 -61.60
C GLN A 4 17.93 78.39 -62.50
N GLY A 5 17.73 77.14 -62.09
CA GLY A 5 17.12 76.59 -60.86
C GLY A 5 17.50 75.12 -60.57
N GLN A 6 17.25 74.70 -59.32
CA GLN A 6 17.31 73.35 -58.74
C GLN A 6 15.88 72.98 -58.24
N PRO A 7 15.53 71.76 -57.73
CA PRO A 7 16.36 70.63 -57.31
C PRO A 7 15.88 69.19 -57.66
N PHE A 8 16.79 68.29 -57.27
CA PHE A 8 16.75 66.87 -56.99
C PHE A 8 15.40 66.20 -56.61
N SER A 9 15.28 64.98 -57.11
CA SER A 9 14.27 63.95 -56.84
C SER A 9 14.36 63.36 -55.43
N GLU A 10 13.37 63.63 -54.59
CA GLU A 10 13.04 62.85 -53.39
C GLU A 10 11.56 62.46 -53.44
N PHE A 11 11.27 61.20 -53.73
CA PHE A 11 9.99 60.55 -53.39
C PHE A 11 10.20 59.02 -53.38
N PHE A 12 10.87 58.52 -52.35
CA PHE A 12 10.75 57.12 -51.93
C PHE A 12 9.82 57.10 -50.72
N SER A 13 8.53 56.89 -50.97
CA SER A 13 7.56 56.60 -49.92
C SER A 13 7.87 55.23 -49.32
N PHE A 14 8.37 55.29 -48.09
CA PHE A 14 8.58 54.20 -47.16
C PHE A 14 7.27 53.40 -47.00
N GLN A 15 7.15 52.23 -47.64
CA GLN A 15 6.12 51.25 -47.27
C GLN A 15 6.56 50.60 -45.96
N ILE A 16 5.92 51.04 -44.89
CA ILE A 16 5.98 50.45 -43.55
C ILE A 16 5.58 48.97 -43.67
N GLN A 17 6.54 48.06 -43.48
CA GLN A 17 6.22 46.68 -43.10
C GLN A 17 5.56 46.71 -41.72
N GLN A 18 4.23 46.69 -41.69
CA GLN A 18 3.49 46.39 -40.47
C GLN A 18 3.61 44.89 -40.17
N SER A 19 4.63 44.51 -39.38
CA SER A 19 4.51 43.30 -38.57
C SER A 19 3.60 43.64 -37.38
N SER A 20 2.28 43.62 -37.60
CA SER A 20 1.31 43.75 -36.52
C SER A 20 1.30 42.46 -35.72
N ASP A 21 1.95 42.45 -34.56
CA ASP A 21 1.71 41.43 -33.54
C ASP A 21 0.31 41.68 -32.99
N SER A 22 -0.73 41.19 -33.70
CA SER A 22 -2.13 41.44 -33.36
C SER A 22 -2.43 40.76 -32.03
N THR A 23 -2.74 41.56 -31.02
CA THR A 23 -3.14 41.09 -29.70
C THR A 23 -4.63 40.74 -29.69
N GLU A 24 -4.97 39.60 -29.10
CA GLU A 24 -6.33 39.10 -28.91
C GLU A 24 -6.64 39.02 -27.40
N PHE A 25 -7.90 39.25 -27.01
CA PHE A 25 -8.31 39.10 -25.61
C PHE A 25 -8.76 37.67 -25.34
N CYS A 26 -8.29 37.08 -24.23
CA CYS A 26 -8.80 35.81 -23.75
C CYS A 26 -10.14 36.01 -23.03
N GLU A 27 -11.21 35.36 -23.46
CA GLU A 27 -12.55 35.52 -22.86
C GLU A 27 -12.70 34.91 -21.46
N ILE A 28 -11.71 34.14 -20.99
CA ILE A 28 -11.72 33.51 -19.66
C ILE A 28 -11.07 34.42 -18.61
N CYS A 29 -9.83 34.85 -18.86
CA CYS A 29 -9.08 35.71 -17.92
C CYS A 29 -9.13 37.20 -18.27
N LEU A 30 -9.81 37.57 -19.36
CA LEU A 30 -10.02 38.94 -19.83
C LEU A 30 -8.73 39.74 -20.09
N SER A 31 -7.61 39.03 -20.30
CA SER A 31 -6.29 39.63 -20.51
C SER A 31 -5.88 39.56 -21.99
N PRO A 32 -5.11 40.55 -22.50
CA PRO A 32 -4.62 40.57 -23.88
C PRO A 32 -3.38 39.68 -24.05
N PHE A 33 -3.34 38.89 -25.12
CA PHE A 33 -2.19 38.05 -25.48
C PHE A 33 -1.89 38.16 -26.99
N PRO A 34 -0.63 38.01 -27.41
CA PRO A 34 -0.30 37.79 -28.81
C PRO A 34 -1.01 36.56 -29.36
N ARG A 35 -1.46 36.60 -30.62
CA ARG A 35 -2.15 35.49 -31.28
C ARG A 35 -1.35 34.17 -31.27
N SER A 36 -0.02 34.24 -31.19
CA SER A 36 0.87 33.07 -31.06
C SER A 36 0.73 32.30 -29.75
N LEU A 37 0.28 32.95 -28.67
CA LEU A 37 0.04 32.34 -27.35
C LEU A 37 -1.41 31.89 -27.14
N MET A 38 -2.27 32.13 -28.14
CA MET A 38 -3.69 31.79 -28.13
C MET A 38 -3.92 30.51 -28.92
N THR A 39 -4.42 29.47 -28.25
CA THR A 39 -4.76 28.20 -28.90
C THR A 39 -6.26 28.10 -29.09
N GLY A 40 -6.70 27.64 -30.27
CA GLY A 40 -8.11 27.40 -30.55
C GLY A 40 -8.34 26.04 -31.19
N LEU A 41 -9.58 25.56 -31.09
CA LEU A 41 -10.06 24.35 -31.75
C LEU A 41 -10.71 24.69 -33.10
N GLU A 42 -11.22 23.68 -33.81
CA GLU A 42 -11.95 23.83 -35.08
C GLU A 42 -13.18 24.75 -34.97
N CYS A 43 -13.73 24.91 -33.76
CA CYS A 43 -14.83 25.84 -33.48
C CYS A 43 -14.47 27.33 -33.63
N GLY A 44 -13.18 27.67 -33.81
CA GLY A 44 -12.69 29.05 -33.95
C GLY A 44 -12.48 29.79 -32.62
N HIS A 45 -13.00 29.29 -31.49
CA HIS A 45 -12.77 29.88 -30.17
C HIS A 45 -11.31 29.70 -29.74
N ARG A 46 -10.69 30.79 -29.26
CA ARG A 46 -9.28 30.83 -28.84
C ARG A 46 -9.16 31.29 -27.40
N PHE A 47 -8.30 30.62 -26.64
CA PHE A 47 -7.99 30.99 -25.26
C PHE A 47 -6.48 30.94 -25.05
N CYS A 48 -5.99 31.66 -24.04
CA CYS A 48 -4.57 31.62 -23.71
C CYS A 48 -4.19 30.22 -23.17
N GLY A 49 -2.93 29.83 -23.35
CA GLY A 49 -2.45 28.51 -22.95
C GLY A 49 -2.63 28.22 -21.45
N ASP A 50 -2.61 29.25 -20.59
CA ASP A 50 -2.76 29.06 -19.15
C ASP A 50 -4.22 28.75 -18.76
N CYS A 51 -5.21 29.44 -19.35
CA CYS A 51 -6.61 29.10 -19.16
C CYS A 51 -6.95 27.71 -19.70
N TRP A 52 -6.38 27.30 -20.84
CA TRP A 52 -6.50 25.93 -21.33
C TRP A 52 -5.92 24.92 -20.34
N THR A 53 -4.71 25.19 -19.83
CA THR A 53 -4.03 24.31 -18.87
C THR A 53 -4.87 24.13 -17.60
N GLU A 54 -5.39 25.22 -17.06
CA GLU A 54 -6.21 25.20 -15.85
C GLU A 54 -7.55 24.48 -16.09
N TYR A 55 -8.26 24.81 -17.18
CA TYR A 55 -9.51 24.15 -17.55
C TYR A 55 -9.34 22.63 -17.68
N LEU A 56 -8.34 22.18 -18.46
CA LEU A 56 -8.06 20.76 -18.66
C LEU A 56 -7.64 20.10 -17.34
N SER A 57 -6.87 20.78 -16.50
CA SER A 57 -6.47 20.26 -15.20
C SER A 57 -7.66 20.01 -14.29
N VAL A 58 -8.62 20.93 -14.22
CA VAL A 58 -9.85 20.76 -13.43
C VAL A 58 -10.70 19.62 -13.98
N LYS A 59 -10.91 19.55 -15.29
CA LYS A 59 -11.69 18.47 -15.92
C LYS A 59 -11.09 17.09 -15.68
N VAL A 60 -9.78 16.95 -15.80
CA VAL A 60 -9.08 15.67 -15.64
C VAL A 60 -8.94 15.26 -14.17
N MET A 61 -8.57 16.19 -13.28
CA MET A 61 -8.22 15.86 -11.90
C MET A 61 -9.42 15.88 -10.95
N SER A 62 -10.30 16.87 -11.09
CA SER A 62 -11.44 17.06 -10.18
C SER A 62 -12.67 16.30 -10.64
N GLU A 63 -12.98 16.34 -11.95
CA GLU A 63 -14.19 15.70 -12.49
C GLU A 63 -13.92 14.28 -13.01
N GLY A 64 -12.66 13.93 -13.28
CA GLY A 64 -12.29 12.61 -13.78
C GLY A 64 -12.72 12.35 -15.22
N GLU A 65 -13.08 13.41 -15.95
CA GLU A 65 -13.52 13.31 -17.34
C GLU A 65 -12.31 13.28 -18.29
N CYS A 66 -12.43 12.47 -19.36
CA CYS A 66 -11.44 12.46 -20.45
C CYS A 66 -12.08 12.35 -21.84
N PHE A 67 -13.22 11.67 -21.97
CA PHE A 67 -13.91 11.46 -23.26
C PHE A 67 -14.90 12.57 -23.64
N SER A 68 -15.35 13.38 -22.67
CA SER A 68 -16.41 14.39 -22.83
C SER A 68 -15.91 15.82 -22.73
N ILE A 69 -14.60 16.04 -22.71
CA ILE A 69 -14.03 17.38 -22.57
C ILE A 69 -14.36 18.19 -23.83
N SER A 70 -15.16 19.23 -23.65
CA SER A 70 -15.60 20.13 -24.71
C SER A 70 -14.87 21.46 -24.64
N CYS A 71 -15.01 22.26 -25.69
CA CYS A 71 -14.48 23.62 -25.74
C CYS A 71 -14.99 24.46 -24.54
N PRO A 72 -14.12 25.26 -23.88
CA PRO A 72 -14.51 26.14 -22.78
C PRO A 72 -15.55 27.22 -23.13
N ALA A 73 -15.76 27.49 -24.41
CA ALA A 73 -16.72 28.51 -24.87
C ALA A 73 -18.16 28.16 -24.48
N HIS A 74 -18.93 29.18 -24.10
CA HIS A 74 -20.32 29.01 -23.68
C HIS A 74 -21.17 28.35 -24.77
N LYS A 75 -21.84 27.23 -24.43
CA LYS A 75 -22.67 26.41 -25.32
C LYS A 75 -21.95 25.73 -26.49
N CYS A 76 -20.62 25.75 -26.54
CA CYS A 76 -19.86 24.99 -27.53
C CYS A 76 -19.77 23.51 -27.10
N LYS A 77 -20.01 22.58 -28.03
CA LYS A 77 -19.96 21.12 -27.78
C LYS A 77 -18.86 20.41 -28.55
N ILE A 78 -18.00 21.16 -29.24
CA ILE A 78 -16.87 20.59 -29.97
C ILE A 78 -15.89 20.01 -28.95
N LEU A 79 -15.51 18.76 -29.15
CA LEU A 79 -14.62 18.03 -28.24
C LEU A 79 -13.17 18.44 -28.45
N VAL A 80 -12.40 18.42 -27.37
CA VAL A 80 -10.95 18.54 -27.43
C VAL A 80 -10.38 17.18 -27.84
N ASP A 81 -9.66 17.12 -28.94
CA ASP A 81 -8.99 15.89 -29.36
C ASP A 81 -7.79 15.56 -28.45
N ASP A 82 -7.44 14.28 -28.37
CA ASP A 82 -6.38 13.79 -27.47
C ASP A 82 -5.02 14.45 -27.77
N ALA A 83 -4.71 14.77 -29.03
CA ALA A 83 -3.42 15.38 -29.39
C ALA A 83 -3.34 16.83 -28.89
N SER A 84 -4.41 17.60 -29.07
CA SER A 84 -4.56 18.96 -28.54
C SER A 84 -4.54 18.98 -27.00
N ALA A 85 -5.31 18.10 -26.35
CA ALA A 85 -5.30 17.97 -24.89
C ALA A 85 -3.89 17.65 -24.37
N MET A 86 -3.19 16.72 -25.03
CA MET A 86 -1.82 16.37 -24.68
C MET A 86 -0.83 17.49 -24.99
N ALA A 87 -1.03 18.33 -26.00
CA ALA A 87 -0.15 19.48 -26.23
C ALA A 87 -0.36 20.59 -25.19
N LEU A 88 -1.60 20.80 -24.75
CA LEU A 88 -1.99 21.90 -23.86
C LEU A 88 -1.74 21.61 -22.38
N ILE A 89 -1.77 20.34 -21.95
CA ILE A 89 -1.49 19.99 -20.55
C ILE A 89 0.03 20.07 -20.28
N LYS A 90 0.43 21.12 -19.56
CA LYS A 90 1.83 21.35 -19.15
C LYS A 90 2.25 20.50 -17.94
N ASP A 91 1.36 20.27 -16.97
CA ASP A 91 1.69 19.50 -15.77
C ASP A 91 1.82 18.00 -16.08
N SER A 92 2.99 17.43 -15.79
CA SER A 92 3.28 16.01 -15.98
C SER A 92 2.33 15.08 -15.22
N LYS A 93 1.83 15.47 -14.04
CA LYS A 93 0.89 14.66 -13.25
C LYS A 93 -0.47 14.58 -13.93
N VAL A 94 -1.00 15.73 -14.32
CA VAL A 94 -2.28 15.84 -15.06
C VAL A 94 -2.18 15.09 -16.38
N ARG A 95 -1.07 15.27 -17.12
CA ARG A 95 -0.81 14.57 -18.38
C ARG A 95 -0.84 13.06 -18.19
N SER A 96 -0.15 12.56 -17.16
CA SER A 96 -0.11 11.13 -16.84
C SER A 96 -1.48 10.60 -16.43
N LYS A 97 -2.28 11.40 -15.72
CA LYS A 97 -3.66 11.03 -15.34
C LYS A 97 -4.56 10.98 -16.58
N TYR A 98 -4.48 11.96 -17.46
CA TYR A 98 -5.23 11.97 -18.71
C TYR A 98 -4.90 10.75 -19.59
N GLN A 99 -3.61 10.45 -19.78
CA GLN A 99 -3.16 9.23 -20.47
C GLN A 99 -3.72 7.95 -19.85
N CYS A 100 -3.77 7.87 -18.53
CA CYS A 100 -4.35 6.74 -17.80
C CYS A 100 -5.84 6.57 -18.14
N LEU A 101 -6.59 7.67 -18.13
CA LEU A 101 -8.03 7.65 -18.39
C LEU A 101 -8.35 7.26 -19.83
N ILE A 102 -7.69 7.86 -20.84
CA ILE A 102 -7.95 7.53 -22.25
C ILE A 102 -7.55 6.09 -22.60
N THR A 103 -6.57 5.51 -21.89
CA THR A 103 -6.14 4.12 -22.10
C THR A 103 -6.81 3.12 -21.16
N GLN A 104 -7.71 3.57 -20.27
CA GLN A 104 -8.29 2.75 -19.21
C GLN A 104 -9.01 1.52 -19.78
N SER A 105 -9.90 1.74 -20.75
CA SER A 105 -10.67 0.67 -21.40
C SER A 105 -9.75 -0.35 -22.09
N PHE A 106 -8.70 0.11 -22.78
CA PHE A 106 -7.73 -0.77 -23.44
C PHE A 106 -7.01 -1.69 -22.44
N VAL A 107 -6.60 -1.15 -21.29
CA VAL A 107 -5.94 -1.94 -20.24
C VAL A 107 -6.92 -2.90 -19.58
N GLU A 108 -8.15 -2.49 -19.31
CA GLU A 108 -9.17 -3.33 -18.67
C GLU A 108 -9.61 -4.51 -19.55
N CYS A 109 -9.66 -4.31 -20.88
CA CYS A 109 -10.00 -5.36 -21.84
C CYS A 109 -8.84 -6.34 -22.10
N ASN A 110 -7.61 -6.00 -21.72
CA ASN A 110 -6.44 -6.85 -21.95
C ASN A 110 -6.10 -7.69 -20.72
N ARG A 111 -6.30 -9.00 -20.81
CA ARG A 111 -5.99 -9.96 -19.73
C ARG A 111 -4.53 -9.96 -19.24
N LEU A 112 -3.59 -9.45 -20.04
CA LEU A 112 -2.16 -9.37 -19.73
C LEU A 112 -1.73 -8.01 -19.19
N LEU A 113 -2.65 -7.05 -19.08
CA LEU A 113 -2.41 -5.72 -18.51
C LEU A 113 -3.27 -5.49 -17.27
N LYS A 114 -2.68 -4.87 -16.24
CA LYS A 114 -3.42 -4.44 -15.04
C LYS A 114 -2.90 -3.11 -14.54
N TRP A 115 -3.81 -2.21 -14.17
CA TRP A 115 -3.45 -0.97 -13.48
C TRP A 115 -2.85 -1.23 -12.11
N CYS A 116 -1.86 -0.41 -11.75
CA CYS A 116 -1.33 -0.36 -10.39
C CYS A 116 -2.42 0.18 -9.44
N PRO A 117 -2.69 -0.48 -8.30
CA PRO A 117 -3.70 -0.03 -7.34
C PRO A 117 -3.19 1.07 -6.39
N ALA A 118 -1.95 1.53 -6.54
CA ALA A 118 -1.44 2.60 -5.69
C ALA A 118 -2.12 3.93 -6.03
N PRO A 119 -2.49 4.73 -5.02
CA PRO A 119 -3.00 6.08 -5.26
C PRO A 119 -1.95 6.88 -6.06
N ASP A 120 -2.43 7.70 -6.98
CA ASP A 120 -1.62 8.55 -7.87
C ASP A 120 -0.63 7.80 -8.79
N CYS A 121 -0.73 6.48 -8.88
CA CYS A 121 0.10 5.68 -9.77
C CYS A 121 -0.65 5.32 -11.06
N ASN A 122 -0.38 6.07 -12.12
CA ASN A 122 -0.97 5.88 -13.45
C ASN A 122 -0.22 4.85 -14.32
N ARG A 123 0.40 3.83 -13.71
CA ARG A 123 1.21 2.83 -14.42
C ARG A 123 0.45 1.51 -14.52
N ALA A 124 0.53 0.85 -15.68
CA ALA A 124 0.05 -0.50 -15.88
C ALA A 124 1.20 -1.53 -15.85
N VAL A 125 0.93 -2.71 -15.32
CA VAL A 125 1.86 -3.86 -15.31
C VAL A 125 1.46 -4.83 -16.42
N LYS A 126 2.44 -5.21 -17.24
CA LYS A 126 2.30 -6.25 -18.28
C LYS A 126 2.91 -7.56 -17.80
N VAL A 127 2.20 -8.66 -18.00
CA VAL A 127 2.70 -10.04 -17.73
C VAL A 127 2.71 -10.86 -19.01
N GLN A 128 3.53 -11.91 -19.05
CA GLN A 128 3.56 -12.85 -20.19
C GLN A 128 2.36 -13.81 -20.17
N TYR A 129 1.95 -14.24 -18.99
CA TYR A 129 0.81 -15.11 -18.76
C TYR A 129 0.17 -14.76 -17.40
N VAL A 130 -1.13 -15.00 -17.30
CA VAL A 130 -1.88 -14.78 -16.06
C VAL A 130 -1.52 -15.88 -15.08
N ASN A 131 -0.99 -15.53 -13.92
CA ASN A 131 -0.69 -16.47 -12.85
C ASN A 131 -1.09 -15.91 -11.47
N PHE A 132 -1.02 -16.74 -10.45
CA PHE A 132 -1.33 -16.38 -9.07
C PHE A 132 -0.09 -15.81 -8.33
N LYS A 133 0.81 -15.10 -9.01
CA LYS A 133 2.01 -14.52 -8.37
C LYS A 133 1.81 -13.03 -8.07
N PRO A 134 2.51 -12.50 -7.05
CA PRO A 134 2.51 -11.06 -6.83
C PRO A 134 3.23 -10.37 -7.97
N VAL A 135 2.73 -9.20 -8.34
CA VAL A 135 3.44 -8.28 -9.23
C VAL A 135 3.91 -7.06 -8.45
N LYS A 136 5.06 -6.52 -8.83
CA LYS A 136 5.61 -5.29 -8.26
C LYS A 136 5.64 -4.21 -9.33
N CYS A 137 4.88 -3.14 -9.11
CA CYS A 137 4.97 -1.95 -9.94
C CYS A 137 6.31 -1.24 -9.69
N THR A 138 6.80 -0.50 -10.69
CA THR A 138 8.00 0.35 -10.56
C THR A 138 7.84 1.48 -9.54
N CYS A 139 6.62 1.82 -9.10
CA CYS A 139 6.40 2.70 -7.96
C CYS A 139 6.65 2.03 -6.59
N GLY A 140 6.96 0.73 -6.59
CA GLY A 140 7.20 -0.06 -5.37
C GLY A 140 5.98 -0.83 -4.86
N ARG A 141 4.75 -0.51 -5.33
CA ARG A 141 3.53 -1.21 -4.91
C ARG A 141 3.56 -2.68 -5.34
N ARG A 142 3.39 -3.58 -4.38
CA ARG A 142 3.26 -5.02 -4.60
C ARG A 142 1.79 -5.43 -4.40
N PHE A 143 1.21 -6.17 -5.35
CA PHE A 143 -0.22 -6.50 -5.32
C PHE A 143 -0.51 -7.83 -6.05
N CYS A 144 -1.69 -8.39 -5.78
CA CYS A 144 -2.18 -9.59 -6.46
C CYS A 144 -2.64 -9.23 -7.87
N TYR A 145 -2.07 -9.88 -8.89
CA TYR A 145 -2.43 -9.63 -10.28
C TYR A 145 -3.90 -9.96 -10.60
N LYS A 146 -4.45 -11.00 -9.96
CA LYS A 146 -5.82 -11.49 -10.21
C LYS A 146 -6.89 -10.54 -9.69
N CYS A 147 -6.77 -10.06 -8.44
CA CYS A 147 -7.81 -9.26 -7.79
C CYS A 147 -7.46 -7.76 -7.64
N SER A 148 -6.25 -7.35 -8.03
CA SER A 148 -5.73 -5.98 -7.85
C SER A 148 -5.71 -5.46 -6.41
N LYS A 149 -5.89 -6.34 -5.40
CA LYS A 149 -5.75 -6.00 -3.99
C LYS A 149 -4.34 -6.28 -3.49
N THR A 150 -4.04 -5.89 -2.25
CA THR A 150 -2.79 -6.20 -1.58
C THR A 150 -2.47 -7.70 -1.71
N TRP A 151 -1.20 -8.03 -1.90
CA TRP A 151 -0.78 -9.43 -1.98
C TRP A 151 -1.20 -10.17 -0.72
N HIS A 152 -1.88 -11.31 -0.88
CA HIS A 152 -2.59 -11.97 0.20
C HIS A 152 -2.30 -13.48 0.29
N ALA A 153 -1.07 -13.90 -0.01
CA ALA A 153 -0.69 -15.29 0.28
C ALA A 153 -0.62 -15.53 1.80
N PRO A 154 -1.02 -16.73 2.27
CA PRO A 154 -1.31 -17.94 1.48
C PRO A 154 -2.74 -18.08 0.93
N ILE A 155 -3.70 -17.22 1.30
CA ILE A 155 -5.10 -17.42 0.93
C ILE A 155 -5.41 -17.09 -0.55
N LEU A 156 -6.29 -17.86 -1.18
CA LEU A 156 -6.80 -17.58 -2.53
C LEU A 156 -7.72 -16.33 -2.56
N CYS A 157 -7.79 -15.67 -3.72
CA CYS A 157 -8.59 -14.44 -3.89
C CYS A 157 -10.08 -14.63 -3.56
N GLU A 158 -10.62 -15.82 -3.79
CA GLU A 158 -12.04 -16.12 -3.54
C GLU A 158 -12.38 -16.05 -2.06
N TYR A 159 -11.63 -16.79 -1.23
CA TYR A 159 -11.80 -16.78 0.22
C TYR A 159 -11.44 -15.42 0.83
N MET A 160 -10.44 -14.71 0.27
CA MET A 160 -10.15 -13.34 0.71
C MET A 160 -11.34 -12.39 0.46
N ARG A 161 -12.10 -12.60 -0.63
CA ARG A 161 -13.32 -11.83 -0.89
C ARG A 161 -14.43 -12.18 0.10
N LYS A 162 -14.59 -13.46 0.46
CA LYS A 162 -15.54 -13.89 1.50
C LYS A 162 -15.19 -13.27 2.85
N TRP A 163 -13.93 -13.37 3.27
CA TRP A 163 -13.43 -12.73 4.50
C TRP A 163 -13.63 -11.21 4.53
N ALA A 164 -13.40 -10.52 3.42
CA ALA A 164 -13.57 -9.07 3.38
C ALA A 164 -15.02 -8.63 3.68
N LYS A 165 -16.02 -9.45 3.32
CA LYS A 165 -17.43 -9.19 3.66
C LYS A 165 -17.67 -9.36 5.16
N THR A 166 -17.18 -10.44 5.74
CA THR A 166 -17.36 -10.71 7.18
C THR A 166 -16.65 -9.68 8.08
N VAL A 167 -15.52 -9.14 7.61
CA VAL A 167 -14.80 -8.05 8.31
C VAL A 167 -15.53 -6.72 8.22
N ALA A 168 -16.16 -6.40 7.09
CA ALA A 168 -16.87 -5.13 6.89
C ALA A 168 -18.16 -5.02 7.73
N GLU A 169 -18.78 -6.14 8.09
CA GLU A 169 -20.05 -6.19 8.80
C GLU A 169 -19.92 -5.98 10.33
N ASP A 170 -18.78 -6.29 10.95
CA ASP A 170 -18.55 -5.92 12.35
C ASP A 170 -17.81 -4.59 12.43
N LEU A 171 -18.54 -3.56 12.86
CA LEU A 171 -18.04 -2.22 13.14
C LEU A 171 -16.69 -2.25 13.88
N SER A 172 -15.71 -1.60 13.28
CA SER A 172 -14.30 -1.53 13.70
C SER A 172 -14.05 -1.12 15.16
N ILE A 173 -15.06 -0.57 15.85
CA ILE A 173 -14.99 -0.06 17.22
C ILE A 173 -14.99 -1.18 18.26
N SER A 174 -15.96 -2.10 18.22
CA SER A 174 -16.09 -3.20 19.21
C SER A 174 -14.88 -4.13 19.22
N LEU A 175 -14.28 -4.29 18.03
CA LEU A 175 -13.13 -5.15 17.83
C LEU A 175 -11.81 -4.46 18.18
N TRP A 176 -11.69 -3.15 17.95
CA TRP A 176 -10.57 -2.35 18.45
C TRP A 176 -10.51 -2.33 19.98
N ILE A 177 -11.65 -2.16 20.65
CA ILE A 177 -11.75 -2.25 22.12
C ILE A 177 -11.23 -3.61 22.59
N ARG A 178 -11.68 -4.72 21.99
CA ARG A 178 -11.25 -6.09 22.37
C ARG A 178 -9.75 -6.37 22.15
N ILE A 179 -9.10 -5.61 21.28
CA ILE A 179 -7.69 -5.82 20.90
C ILE A 179 -6.74 -4.96 21.74
N ASN A 180 -7.15 -3.73 22.06
CA ASN A 180 -6.33 -2.78 22.81
C ASN A 180 -6.67 -2.75 24.30
N THR A 181 -7.82 -3.28 24.68
CA THR A 181 -8.23 -3.40 26.09
C THR A 181 -8.66 -4.83 26.40
N LYS A 182 -8.12 -5.38 27.49
CA LYS A 182 -8.47 -6.70 28.02
C LYS A 182 -8.46 -6.68 29.53
N ASN A 183 -9.23 -7.56 30.16
CA ASN A 183 -9.16 -7.76 31.60
C ASN A 183 -8.02 -8.71 31.96
N CYS A 184 -7.36 -8.50 33.10
CA CYS A 184 -6.41 -9.46 33.64
C CYS A 184 -7.13 -10.81 33.88
N PRO A 185 -6.60 -11.96 33.43
CA PRO A 185 -7.26 -13.25 33.62
C PRO A 185 -7.33 -13.69 35.09
N LYS A 186 -6.54 -13.09 35.98
CA LYS A 186 -6.51 -13.42 37.41
C LYS A 186 -7.36 -12.49 38.28
N CYS A 187 -7.27 -11.17 38.06
CA CYS A 187 -7.93 -10.18 38.91
C CYS A 187 -8.93 -9.28 38.19
N TYR A 188 -9.17 -9.54 36.90
CA TYR A 188 -10.16 -8.89 36.04
C TYR A 188 -10.06 -7.36 35.89
N VAL A 189 -9.00 -6.74 36.41
CA VAL A 189 -8.73 -5.31 36.16
C VAL A 189 -8.53 -5.07 34.67
N ALA A 190 -9.15 -4.02 34.14
CA ALA A 190 -8.95 -3.60 32.76
C ALA A 190 -7.49 -3.17 32.54
N ILE A 191 -6.90 -3.68 31.47
CA ILE A 191 -5.53 -3.41 31.03
C ILE A 191 -5.62 -2.89 29.60
N GLU A 192 -5.00 -1.73 29.35
CA GLU A 192 -4.76 -1.22 28.01
C GLU A 192 -3.37 -1.66 27.53
N LYS A 193 -3.27 -2.11 26.27
CA LYS A 193 -2.00 -2.52 25.68
C LYS A 193 -1.17 -1.30 25.30
N ASN A 194 0.02 -1.20 25.87
CA ASN A 194 0.95 -0.08 25.62
C ASN A 194 2.25 -0.46 24.87
N GLY A 195 2.28 -1.58 24.13
CA GLY A 195 3.47 -1.93 23.34
C GLY A 195 3.62 -3.39 22.92
N GLY A 196 4.61 -3.64 22.04
CA GLY A 196 4.69 -4.79 21.12
C GLY A 196 5.19 -6.14 21.64
N CYS A 197 5.05 -6.46 22.94
CA CYS A 197 5.28 -7.81 23.46
C CYS A 197 3.95 -8.51 23.75
N ASN A 198 3.86 -9.82 23.52
CA ASN A 198 2.70 -10.62 23.92
C ASN A 198 2.75 -11.06 25.38
N HIS A 199 3.92 -10.98 26.02
CA HIS A 199 4.06 -11.17 27.45
C HIS A 199 3.57 -9.93 28.20
N MET A 200 2.51 -10.07 28.98
CA MET A 200 1.98 -9.00 29.82
C MET A 200 2.03 -9.37 31.28
N THR A 201 2.45 -8.40 32.10
CA THR A 201 2.42 -8.48 33.55
C THR A 201 1.33 -7.55 34.07
N CYS A 202 0.36 -8.07 34.82
CA CYS A 202 -0.66 -7.26 35.46
C CYS A 202 -0.04 -6.36 36.53
N ARG A 203 -0.24 -5.04 36.45
CA ARG A 203 0.33 -4.09 37.43
C ARG A 203 -0.25 -4.23 38.84
N ILE A 204 -1.46 -4.79 38.96
CA ILE A 204 -2.16 -4.93 40.24
C ILE A 204 -1.80 -6.26 40.92
N CYS A 205 -2.03 -7.39 40.25
CA CYS A 205 -1.83 -8.72 40.85
C CYS A 205 -0.51 -9.40 40.46
N GLN A 206 0.34 -8.75 39.66
CA GLN A 206 1.63 -9.26 39.17
C GLN A 206 1.56 -10.58 38.40
N HIS A 207 0.37 -10.98 37.95
CA HIS A 207 0.19 -12.17 37.12
C HIS A 207 0.74 -11.94 35.71
N HIS A 208 1.49 -12.92 35.20
CA HIS A 208 2.11 -12.91 33.89
C HIS A 208 1.28 -13.76 32.93
N PHE A 209 0.83 -13.19 31.82
CA PHE A 209 -0.05 -13.87 30.88
C PHE A 209 0.22 -13.44 29.43
N CYS A 210 -0.22 -14.27 28.48
CA CYS A 210 -0.16 -13.95 27.07
C CYS A 210 -1.33 -13.05 26.65
N TRP A 211 -1.04 -11.91 26.01
CA TRP A 211 -2.06 -10.98 25.55
C TRP A 211 -3.06 -11.59 24.56
N ILE A 212 -2.63 -12.56 23.75
CA ILE A 212 -3.48 -13.17 22.72
C ILE A 212 -4.48 -14.15 23.34
N CYS A 213 -4.00 -15.16 24.06
CA CYS A 213 -4.82 -16.27 24.56
C CYS A 213 -5.21 -16.15 26.04
N SER A 214 -4.71 -15.15 26.77
CA SER A 214 -4.95 -14.95 28.21
C SER A 214 -4.45 -16.08 29.12
N VAL A 215 -3.70 -17.05 28.59
CA VAL A 215 -3.08 -18.13 29.37
C VAL A 215 -1.85 -17.60 30.13
N ASN A 216 -1.59 -18.17 31.31
CA ASN A 216 -0.39 -17.92 32.10
C ASN A 216 0.87 -18.06 31.23
N TRP A 217 1.74 -17.05 31.28
CA TRP A 217 2.93 -16.99 30.44
C TRP A 217 3.93 -18.12 30.73
N PHE A 218 4.03 -18.57 31.98
CA PHE A 218 4.96 -19.65 32.34
C PHE A 218 4.48 -21.02 31.85
N ASP A 219 3.17 -21.19 31.71
CA ASP A 219 2.55 -22.37 31.09
C ASP A 219 2.50 -22.24 29.56
N HIS A 220 2.82 -21.05 29.02
CA HIS A 220 2.88 -20.74 27.60
C HIS A 220 4.23 -21.15 26.98
N GLY A 221 4.57 -22.43 27.13
CA GLY A 221 5.80 -23.04 26.60
C GLY A 221 5.72 -23.48 25.13
N TYR A 222 6.74 -24.23 24.69
CA TYR A 222 6.86 -24.78 23.32
C TYR A 222 5.66 -25.65 22.88
N ASN A 223 4.97 -26.28 23.83
CA ASN A 223 3.84 -27.17 23.56
C ASN A 223 2.48 -26.45 23.57
N THR A 224 2.43 -25.17 23.96
CA THR A 224 1.19 -24.42 24.09
C THR A 224 0.87 -23.77 22.75
N ARG A 225 -0.05 -24.37 21.99
CA ARG A 225 -0.41 -23.93 20.62
C ARG A 225 -1.33 -22.71 20.65
N CYS A 226 -0.80 -21.56 21.05
CA CYS A 226 -1.53 -20.28 21.12
C CYS A 226 -2.15 -19.85 19.77
N ASN A 227 -1.62 -20.34 18.66
CA ASN A 227 -2.08 -20.05 17.30
C ASN A 227 -3.13 -21.05 16.77
N ARG A 228 -3.36 -22.17 17.46
CA ARG A 228 -4.35 -23.19 17.08
C ARG A 228 -5.67 -22.92 17.80
N TYR A 229 -6.77 -22.98 17.04
CA TYR A 229 -8.10 -22.98 17.65
C TYR A 229 -8.38 -24.34 18.27
N VAL A 230 -8.82 -24.33 19.52
CA VAL A 230 -9.23 -25.52 20.27
C VAL A 230 -10.71 -25.36 20.57
N GLU A 231 -11.51 -26.35 20.20
CA GLU A 231 -12.95 -26.36 20.47
C GLU A 231 -13.22 -26.54 21.96
N ALA A 232 -14.33 -26.00 22.46
CA ALA A 232 -14.66 -26.07 23.89
C ALA A 232 -14.72 -27.51 24.41
N GLU A 233 -15.12 -28.46 23.55
CA GLU A 233 -15.20 -29.89 23.84
C GLU A 233 -13.84 -30.56 24.07
N GLU A 234 -12.76 -30.01 23.49
CA GLU A 234 -11.39 -30.52 23.64
C GLU A 234 -10.72 -29.99 24.92
N VAL A 235 -11.34 -29.01 25.61
CA VAL A 235 -10.76 -28.34 26.78
C VAL A 235 -11.47 -28.83 28.05
N ASN A 236 -10.77 -29.58 28.89
CA ASN A 236 -11.20 -29.94 30.25
C ASN A 236 -11.12 -28.73 31.21
N GLN A 237 -11.77 -27.60 30.88
CA GLN A 237 -11.81 -26.40 31.74
C GLN A 237 -13.22 -26.16 32.29
N GLU A 238 -13.27 -25.52 33.46
CA GLU A 238 -14.51 -25.11 34.11
C GLU A 238 -15.33 -24.14 33.22
N PRO A 239 -16.67 -24.24 33.25
CA PRO A 239 -17.58 -23.59 32.30
C PRO A 239 -17.58 -22.04 32.30
N ASP A 240 -16.94 -21.40 33.27
CA ASP A 240 -17.04 -19.94 33.50
C ASP A 240 -16.06 -19.08 32.69
N THR A 241 -15.13 -19.68 31.91
CA THR A 241 -14.23 -18.88 31.06
C THR A 241 -14.81 -18.74 29.65
N PRO A 242 -15.24 -17.54 29.21
CA PRO A 242 -15.79 -17.36 27.86
C PRO A 242 -14.71 -17.61 26.80
N MET A 243 -14.77 -18.76 26.14
CA MET A 243 -13.88 -19.12 25.04
C MET A 243 -14.35 -18.43 23.75
N PRO A 244 -13.45 -17.79 22.98
CA PRO A 244 -13.84 -17.21 21.70
C PRO A 244 -14.28 -18.32 20.73
N ASN A 245 -15.35 -18.11 19.98
CA ASN A 245 -15.69 -18.99 18.85
C ASN A 245 -14.63 -18.90 17.73
N LEU A 246 -14.65 -19.85 16.79
CA LEU A 246 -13.70 -19.93 15.66
C LEU A 246 -13.56 -18.59 14.93
N ASN A 247 -14.67 -17.95 14.57
CA ASN A 247 -14.66 -16.67 13.86
C ASN A 247 -13.92 -15.58 14.68
N THR A 248 -14.30 -15.43 15.96
CA THR A 248 -13.69 -14.50 16.91
C THR A 248 -12.19 -14.74 17.07
N PHE A 249 -11.77 -16.01 17.14
CA PHE A 249 -10.38 -16.43 17.28
C PHE A 249 -9.52 -15.95 16.11
N HIS A 250 -9.94 -16.25 14.87
CA HIS A 250 -9.18 -15.91 13.66
C HIS A 250 -9.20 -14.41 13.37
N ARG A 251 -10.35 -13.74 13.57
CA ARG A 251 -10.48 -12.28 13.38
C ARG A 251 -9.60 -11.48 14.31
N THR A 252 -9.56 -11.85 15.58
CA THR A 252 -8.73 -11.14 16.57
C THR A 252 -7.25 -11.19 16.18
N ARG A 253 -6.78 -12.32 15.66
CA ARG A 253 -5.39 -12.50 15.22
C ARG A 253 -5.08 -11.82 13.89
N PHE A 254 -6.02 -11.84 12.94
CA PHE A 254 -5.93 -11.04 11.72
C PHE A 254 -5.70 -9.57 12.04
N ILE A 255 -6.57 -8.98 12.87
CA ILE A 255 -6.52 -7.54 13.19
C ILE A 255 -5.34 -7.22 14.09
N TYR A 256 -4.98 -8.13 14.99
CA TYR A 256 -3.75 -8.01 15.75
C TYR A 256 -2.56 -7.77 14.82
N HIS A 257 -2.33 -8.65 13.84
CA HIS A 257 -1.21 -8.48 12.91
C HIS A 257 -1.37 -7.27 11.99
N PHE A 258 -2.60 -6.91 11.62
CA PHE A 258 -2.89 -5.68 10.89
C PHE A 258 -2.44 -4.43 11.66
N ASN A 259 -2.82 -4.30 12.94
CA ASN A 259 -2.43 -3.17 13.77
C ASN A 259 -0.91 -3.09 13.95
N PHE A 260 -0.23 -4.24 14.11
CA PHE A 260 1.24 -4.27 14.14
C PHE A 260 1.86 -3.77 12.84
N LEU A 261 1.32 -4.18 11.70
CA LEU A 261 1.78 -3.72 10.39
C LEU A 261 1.61 -2.20 10.22
N GLU A 262 0.52 -1.63 10.74
CA GLU A 262 0.28 -0.17 10.74
C GLU A 262 1.24 0.57 11.67
N GLN A 263 1.46 0.09 12.89
CA GLN A 263 2.42 0.66 13.83
C GLN A 263 3.86 0.61 13.27
N GLU A 264 4.19 -0.44 12.53
CA GLU A 264 5.50 -0.63 11.91
C GLU A 264 5.69 0.17 10.62
N ARG A 265 4.70 0.96 10.19
CA ARG A 265 4.79 1.81 8.99
C ARG A 265 5.94 2.82 9.08
N ASN A 266 6.17 3.38 10.27
CA ASN A 266 7.22 4.37 10.51
C ASN A 266 8.51 3.75 11.09
N LEU A 267 8.52 2.43 11.36
CA LEU A 267 9.67 1.74 11.97
C LEU A 267 10.95 1.93 11.15
N MET A 268 10.84 2.02 9.83
CA MET A 268 11.97 2.27 8.95
C MET A 268 12.68 3.59 9.28
N MET A 269 11.93 4.67 9.46
CA MET A 269 12.48 5.97 9.82
C MET A 269 13.09 5.93 11.23
N ASP A 270 12.41 5.28 12.19
CA ASP A 270 12.92 5.16 13.56
C ASP A 270 14.24 4.39 13.63
N VAL A 271 14.33 3.28 12.89
CA VAL A 271 15.54 2.47 12.80
C VAL A 271 16.67 3.25 12.14
N GLN A 272 16.39 3.98 11.05
CA GLN A 272 17.38 4.82 10.38
C GLN A 272 17.90 5.93 11.31
N ASN A 273 17.01 6.61 12.04
CA ASN A 273 17.38 7.63 13.01
C ASN A 273 18.24 7.07 14.16
N LYS A 274 17.94 5.86 14.64
CA LYS A 274 18.76 5.17 15.64
C LYS A 274 20.15 4.83 15.11
N CYS A 275 20.24 4.34 13.87
CA CYS A 275 21.52 3.97 13.25
C CYS A 275 22.45 5.18 13.05
N GLN A 276 21.90 6.34 12.69
CA GLN A 276 22.68 7.58 12.52
C GLN A 276 23.35 8.08 13.81
N ARG A 277 22.86 7.65 14.98
CA ARG A 277 23.41 8.05 16.30
C ARG A 277 24.55 7.15 16.77
N LEU A 278 24.83 6.05 16.07
CA LEU A 278 25.91 5.14 16.44
C LEU A 278 27.26 5.69 15.98
N PRO A 279 28.33 5.61 16.79
CA PRO A 279 29.67 5.98 16.37
C PRO A 279 30.18 4.92 15.37
N MET A 280 30.33 5.29 14.10
CA MET A 280 30.71 4.36 13.03
C MET A 280 31.33 5.04 11.80
N SER A 281 32.12 4.31 11.03
CA SER A 281 32.71 4.75 9.77
C SER A 281 31.67 4.82 8.64
N TRP A 282 31.98 5.58 7.59
CA TRP A 282 31.11 5.72 6.42
C TRP A 282 30.74 4.37 5.77
N THR A 283 31.67 3.41 5.69
CA THR A 283 31.42 2.10 5.08
C THR A 283 30.46 1.22 5.89
N GLU A 284 30.52 1.31 7.21
CA GLU A 284 29.63 0.60 8.12
C GLU A 284 28.21 1.18 8.04
N VAL A 285 28.05 2.49 7.81
CA VAL A 285 26.73 3.14 7.69
C VAL A 285 25.92 2.54 6.54
N PHE A 286 26.51 2.46 5.35
CA PHE A 286 25.84 1.90 4.17
C PHE A 286 25.44 0.44 4.39
N THR A 287 26.34 -0.35 4.99
CA THR A 287 26.12 -1.77 5.28
C THR A 287 24.98 -1.95 6.28
N LEU A 288 25.03 -1.23 7.40
CA LEU A 288 24.00 -1.26 8.43
C LEU A 288 22.64 -0.82 7.86
N GLN A 289 22.60 0.26 7.09
CA GLN A 289 21.36 0.75 6.48
C GLN A 289 20.75 -0.26 5.51
N ALA A 290 21.56 -0.92 4.68
CA ALA A 290 21.08 -1.97 3.78
C ALA A 290 20.50 -3.18 4.56
N VAL A 291 21.21 -3.62 5.61
CA VAL A 291 20.76 -4.71 6.49
C VAL A 291 19.45 -4.37 7.19
N MET A 292 19.34 -3.18 7.75
CA MET A 292 18.14 -2.71 8.42
C MET A 292 16.96 -2.56 7.47
N THR A 293 17.19 -2.01 6.28
CA THR A 293 16.18 -1.91 5.22
C THR A 293 15.62 -3.29 4.87
N LYS A 294 16.50 -4.27 4.69
CA LYS A 294 16.09 -5.66 4.42
C LYS A 294 15.30 -6.24 5.58
N ALA A 295 15.76 -6.05 6.82
CA ALA A 295 15.10 -6.56 8.02
C ALA A 295 13.68 -6.01 8.20
N VAL A 296 13.49 -4.70 8.05
CA VAL A 296 12.16 -4.06 8.15
C VAL A 296 11.25 -4.53 7.02
N ASN A 297 11.76 -4.65 5.79
CA ASN A 297 10.97 -5.15 4.66
C ASN A 297 10.51 -6.60 4.87
N VAL A 298 11.40 -7.47 5.34
CA VAL A 298 11.06 -8.86 5.69
C VAL A 298 10.05 -8.88 6.82
N LEU A 299 10.26 -8.14 7.91
CA LEU A 299 9.32 -8.06 9.03
C LEU A 299 7.90 -7.72 8.56
N ARG A 300 7.77 -6.66 7.74
CA ARG A 300 6.47 -6.23 7.21
C ARG A 300 5.83 -7.27 6.30
N GLN A 301 6.60 -7.88 5.40
CA GLN A 301 6.11 -8.96 4.54
C GLN A 301 5.65 -10.19 5.36
N THR A 302 6.36 -10.49 6.44
CA THR A 302 5.99 -11.57 7.33
C THR A 302 4.70 -11.26 8.09
N ARG A 303 4.52 -10.03 8.58
CA ARG A 303 3.26 -9.60 9.21
C ARG A 303 2.07 -9.70 8.24
N GLU A 304 2.25 -9.32 6.98
CA GLU A 304 1.24 -9.55 5.93
C GLU A 304 0.92 -11.05 5.80
N THR A 305 1.95 -11.89 5.70
CA THR A 305 1.79 -13.35 5.56
C THR A 305 1.08 -13.97 6.76
N LEU A 306 1.44 -13.57 7.99
CA LEU A 306 0.77 -13.99 9.23
C LEU A 306 -0.71 -13.64 9.22
N MET A 307 -1.03 -12.40 8.88
CA MET A 307 -2.40 -11.90 8.81
C MET A 307 -3.25 -12.77 7.88
N TYR A 308 -2.78 -13.03 6.66
CA TYR A 308 -3.50 -13.87 5.69
C TYR A 308 -3.45 -15.36 6.00
N SER A 309 -2.45 -15.83 6.75
CA SER A 309 -2.37 -17.21 7.23
C SER A 309 -3.50 -17.54 8.20
N TYR A 310 -3.92 -16.58 9.02
CA TYR A 310 -5.10 -16.75 9.88
C TYR A 310 -6.42 -16.81 9.11
N VAL A 311 -6.51 -16.08 7.98
CA VAL A 311 -7.66 -16.19 7.06
C VAL A 311 -7.68 -17.56 6.39
N PHE A 312 -6.53 -18.03 5.92
CA PHE A 312 -6.39 -19.37 5.37
C PHE A 312 -6.80 -20.45 6.40
N ALA A 313 -6.28 -20.37 7.62
CA ALA A 313 -6.58 -21.32 8.68
C ALA A 313 -8.07 -21.36 9.07
N TYR A 314 -8.78 -20.23 8.91
CA TYR A 314 -10.22 -20.15 9.17
C TYR A 314 -11.03 -20.96 8.16
N PHE A 315 -10.70 -20.88 6.87
CA PHE A 315 -11.45 -21.57 5.81
C PHE A 315 -11.03 -23.02 5.57
N VAL A 316 -9.98 -23.53 6.20
CA VAL A 316 -9.46 -24.89 5.96
C VAL A 316 -9.92 -25.83 7.07
N GLU A 317 -10.40 -27.01 6.70
CA GLU A 317 -10.85 -28.04 7.65
C GLU A 317 -9.67 -28.69 8.41
N LYS A 318 -9.96 -29.30 9.58
CA LYS A 318 -8.95 -30.02 10.37
C LYS A 318 -8.40 -31.19 9.55
N SER A 319 -7.08 -31.23 9.38
CA SER A 319 -6.37 -32.32 8.71
C SER A 319 -4.94 -32.44 9.24
N ASN A 320 -4.25 -33.53 8.88
CA ASN A 320 -2.82 -33.68 9.16
C ASN A 320 -2.00 -32.54 8.54
N GLN A 321 -2.36 -32.11 7.33
CA GLN A 321 -1.71 -30.99 6.66
C GLN A 321 -2.00 -29.67 7.37
N LYS A 322 -3.23 -29.43 7.86
CA LYS A 322 -3.52 -28.23 8.67
C LYS A 322 -2.69 -28.20 9.95
N THR A 323 -2.45 -29.35 10.58
CA THR A 323 -1.61 -29.43 11.79
C THR A 323 -0.14 -29.06 11.50
N ILE A 324 0.42 -29.49 10.36
CA ILE A 324 1.76 -29.10 9.91
C ILE A 324 1.80 -27.59 9.61
N PHE A 325 0.78 -27.08 8.92
CA PHE A 325 0.64 -25.65 8.65
C PHE A 325 0.62 -24.81 9.95
N GLU A 326 -0.14 -25.23 10.95
CA GLU A 326 -0.22 -24.55 12.25
C GLU A 326 1.14 -24.57 12.99
N PHE A 327 1.90 -25.66 12.90
CA PHE A 327 3.25 -25.71 13.44
C PHE A 327 4.18 -24.70 12.75
N ASN A 328 4.14 -24.64 11.42
CA ASN A 328 4.92 -23.67 10.64
C ASN A 328 4.51 -22.23 10.96
N LEU A 329 3.20 -21.98 11.14
CA LEU A 329 2.65 -20.67 11.50
C LEU A 329 3.20 -20.19 12.85
N GLN A 330 3.29 -21.08 13.85
CA GLN A 330 3.87 -20.76 15.15
C GLN A 330 5.36 -20.36 15.04
N GLY A 331 6.11 -21.04 14.17
CA GLY A 331 7.50 -20.70 13.86
C GLY A 331 7.64 -19.29 13.29
N ILE A 332 6.73 -18.90 12.39
CA ILE A 332 6.69 -17.54 11.85
C ILE A 332 6.41 -16.52 12.97
N GLU A 333 5.40 -16.74 13.81
CA GLU A 333 5.05 -15.80 14.89
C GLU A 333 6.23 -15.54 15.82
N ASN A 334 6.87 -16.61 16.30
CA ASN A 334 8.00 -16.53 17.22
C ASN A 334 9.19 -15.77 16.61
N THR A 335 9.55 -16.09 15.36
CA THR A 335 10.67 -15.42 14.67
C THR A 335 10.35 -13.97 14.32
N THR A 336 9.11 -13.66 13.97
CA THR A 336 8.62 -12.30 13.68
C THR A 336 8.66 -11.41 14.91
N ASP A 337 8.13 -11.89 16.03
CA ASP A 337 8.11 -11.14 17.29
C ASP A 337 9.54 -10.93 17.80
N SER A 338 10.41 -11.94 17.65
CA SER A 338 11.83 -11.83 17.98
C SER A 338 12.55 -10.75 17.15
N LEU A 339 12.29 -10.67 15.84
CA LEU A 339 12.84 -9.65 14.97
C LEU A 339 12.29 -8.25 15.29
N SER A 340 10.96 -8.13 15.44
CA SER A 340 10.28 -6.88 15.83
C SER A 340 10.83 -6.33 17.15
N HIS A 341 10.95 -7.18 18.17
CA HIS A 341 11.48 -6.78 19.47
C HIS A 341 12.93 -6.30 19.36
N TYR A 342 13.79 -7.03 18.63
CA TYR A 342 15.18 -6.64 18.46
C TYR A 342 15.33 -5.27 17.77
N LEU A 343 14.57 -5.04 16.69
CA LEU A 343 14.59 -3.77 15.96
C LEU A 343 14.06 -2.60 16.80
N LYS A 344 13.08 -2.84 17.67
CA LYS A 344 12.50 -1.79 18.51
C LYS A 344 13.40 -1.44 19.71
N MET A 345 13.97 -2.44 20.38
CA MET A 345 14.57 -2.27 21.71
C MET A 345 16.10 -2.35 21.75
N HIS A 346 16.76 -3.05 20.83
CA HIS A 346 18.16 -3.46 21.01
C HIS A 346 19.18 -2.83 20.04
N ILE A 347 18.75 -1.92 19.15
CA ILE A 347 19.63 -1.28 18.16
C ILE A 347 20.67 -0.34 18.79
N VAL A 348 20.45 0.15 20.02
CA VAL A 348 21.32 1.17 20.65
C VAL A 348 22.29 0.57 21.68
N ASN A 349 22.18 -0.73 21.97
CA ASN A 349 22.82 -1.33 23.15
C ASN A 349 24.01 -2.25 22.82
N ALA A 350 24.58 -2.17 21.62
CA ALA A 350 25.65 -3.07 21.17
C ALA A 350 26.55 -2.44 20.09
N GLU A 351 27.73 -3.03 19.87
CA GLU A 351 28.60 -2.72 18.74
C GLU A 351 27.92 -3.02 17.39
N VAL A 352 28.28 -2.24 16.36
CA VAL A 352 27.67 -2.29 15.02
C VAL A 352 27.73 -3.69 14.42
N ASP A 353 28.88 -4.37 14.49
CA ASP A 353 29.05 -5.72 13.93
C ASP A 353 28.13 -6.74 14.62
N VAL A 354 27.96 -6.61 15.94
CA VAL A 354 27.07 -7.46 16.71
C VAL A 354 25.61 -7.22 16.32
N ILE A 355 25.23 -5.96 16.11
CA ILE A 355 23.89 -5.59 15.63
C ILE A 355 23.65 -6.19 14.25
N ILE A 356 24.56 -5.99 13.30
CA ILE A 356 24.45 -6.49 11.92
C ILE A 356 24.22 -8.01 11.95
N ARG A 357 25.08 -8.76 12.64
CA ARG A 357 25.00 -10.23 12.72
C ARG A 357 23.67 -10.68 13.34
N LYS A 358 23.24 -10.06 14.45
CA LYS A 358 21.97 -10.42 15.12
C LYS A 358 20.76 -10.11 14.24
N VAL A 359 20.73 -8.96 13.57
CA VAL A 359 19.64 -8.59 12.66
C VAL A 359 19.59 -9.52 11.46
N GLN A 360 20.73 -9.80 10.82
CA GLN A 360 20.81 -10.69 9.66
C GLN A 360 20.30 -12.09 9.99
N ASN A 361 20.77 -12.69 11.09
CA ASN A 361 20.33 -14.02 11.51
C ASN A 361 18.82 -14.06 11.74
N ARG A 362 18.27 -13.12 12.53
CA ARG A 362 16.82 -13.07 12.80
C ARG A 362 16.00 -12.85 11.53
N THR A 363 16.49 -11.99 10.63
CA THR A 363 15.86 -11.72 9.34
C THR A 363 15.82 -12.98 8.48
N GLN A 364 16.93 -13.72 8.41
CA GLN A 364 17.02 -14.96 7.64
C GLN A 364 16.07 -16.03 8.18
N TYR A 365 16.03 -16.25 9.50
CA TYR A 365 15.09 -17.20 10.09
C TYR A 365 13.64 -16.83 9.80
N CYS A 366 13.28 -15.56 9.99
CA CYS A 366 11.93 -15.05 9.72
C CYS A 366 11.50 -15.28 8.26
N ASP A 367 12.39 -14.96 7.31
CA ASP A 367 12.15 -15.18 5.88
C ASP A 367 12.06 -16.68 5.53
N GLN A 368 12.92 -17.52 6.13
CA GLN A 368 12.91 -18.96 5.89
C GLN A 368 11.61 -19.63 6.36
N PHE A 369 11.13 -19.32 7.56
CA PHE A 369 9.84 -19.85 8.02
C PHE A 369 8.67 -19.38 7.15
N CYS A 370 8.70 -18.14 6.65
CA CYS A 370 7.70 -17.67 5.68
C CYS A 370 7.70 -18.50 4.40
N ARG A 371 8.88 -18.76 3.83
CA ARG A 371 9.00 -19.58 2.61
C ARG A 371 8.48 -20.99 2.86
N VAL A 372 8.90 -21.64 3.93
CA VAL A 372 8.47 -23.01 4.28
C VAL A 372 6.95 -23.11 4.40
N LEU A 373 6.29 -22.15 5.08
CA LEU A 373 4.84 -22.14 5.19
C LEU A 373 4.16 -21.93 3.83
N LEU A 374 4.66 -20.97 3.03
CA LEU A 374 4.09 -20.69 1.72
C LEU A 374 4.26 -21.86 0.75
N ASP A 375 5.43 -22.49 0.75
CA ASP A 375 5.73 -23.65 -0.09
C ASP A 375 4.84 -24.84 0.30
N HIS A 376 4.65 -25.09 1.61
CA HIS A 376 3.75 -26.12 2.11
C HIS A 376 2.29 -25.88 1.68
N VAL A 377 1.81 -24.64 1.74
CA VAL A 377 0.45 -24.30 1.28
C VAL A 377 0.33 -24.45 -0.23
N ASN A 378 1.31 -23.96 -1.00
CA ASN A 378 1.31 -24.07 -2.46
C ASN A 378 1.33 -25.52 -2.93
N GLU A 379 2.18 -26.37 -2.32
CA GLU A 379 2.22 -27.80 -2.59
C GLU A 379 0.86 -28.45 -2.30
N GLY A 380 0.19 -28.03 -1.22
CA GLY A 380 -1.15 -28.50 -0.92
C GLY A 380 -2.22 -28.02 -1.90
N TYR A 381 -2.06 -26.85 -2.53
CA TYR A 381 -2.93 -26.46 -3.63
C TYR A 381 -2.69 -27.32 -4.88
N ASP A 382 -1.43 -27.60 -5.21
CA ASP A 382 -1.07 -28.42 -6.37
C ASP A 382 -1.54 -29.88 -6.22
N LYS A 383 -1.49 -30.42 -4.99
CA LYS A 383 -1.87 -31.81 -4.67
C LYS A 383 -3.31 -31.96 -4.16
N GLY A 384 -4.06 -30.88 -4.02
CA GLY A 384 -5.46 -30.92 -3.56
C GLY A 384 -5.63 -31.36 -2.09
N TRP A 385 -4.73 -30.96 -1.20
CA TRP A 385 -4.78 -31.31 0.24
C TRP A 385 -5.82 -30.53 1.06
N TRP A 386 -6.25 -29.37 0.56
CA TRP A 386 -7.03 -28.42 1.34
C TRP A 386 -8.53 -28.57 1.06
N THR A 387 -9.26 -29.12 2.03
CA THR A 387 -10.72 -29.05 2.05
C THR A 387 -11.13 -27.73 2.72
N HIS A 388 -12.06 -27.03 2.07
CA HIS A 388 -12.48 -25.69 2.49
C HIS A 388 -13.92 -25.68 3.01
N LEU A 389 -14.17 -24.93 4.09
CA LEU A 389 -15.50 -24.72 4.64
C LEU A 389 -16.38 -23.96 3.62
N GLU A 390 -17.46 -24.57 3.17
CA GLU A 390 -18.37 -23.98 2.17
C GLU A 390 -19.25 -22.86 2.72
N THR A 391 -19.54 -22.88 4.02
CA THR A 391 -20.54 -22.04 4.70
C THR A 391 -19.98 -21.01 5.70
N ALA A 392 -18.76 -20.51 5.47
CA ALA A 392 -18.12 -19.54 6.35
C ALA A 392 -18.28 -18.08 5.90
#